data_AF-A0A6N7LZ11-F1
#
_entry.id   AF-A0A6N7LZ11-F1
#
_cell.length_a   1.000
_cell.length_b   1.000
_cell.length_c   1.000
_cell.angle_alpha   90.00
_cell.angle_beta   90.00
_cell.angle_gamma   90.00
#
_symmetry.space_group_name_H-M   'P 1'
#
loop_
_entity.id
_entity.type
_entity.pdbx_description
1 polymer ?
#
loop_
_entity_poly.entity_id
_entity_poly.type
_entity_poly.pdbx_seq_one_letter_code
_entity_poly.pdbx_strand_id
1 'polypeptide(L)' 'MLGGLGVTELIIILVIVLIIFGAGKLPKIAKSIGEGIKEFKKATKEKESKGETKEEKKKEEPPKDL' A
#
# COMPACT_ATOMS: atom_id res chain seq x y z
N MET A 1 34.20 -9.81 -0.46
CA MET A 1 34.10 -8.34 -0.63
C MET A 1 33.27 -8.07 -1.87
N LEU A 2 32.30 -7.13 -1.81
CA LEU A 2 31.11 -6.95 -2.67
C LEU A 2 29.89 -7.80 -2.27
N GLY A 3 29.33 -7.52 -1.09
CA GLY A 3 27.94 -7.88 -0.76
C GLY A 3 27.13 -6.59 -0.71
N GLY A 4 26.04 -6.51 -1.47
CA GLY A 4 25.22 -5.31 -1.61
C GLY A 4 24.74 -4.73 -0.28
N LEU A 5 24.28 -3.48 -0.31
CA LEU A 5 23.73 -2.76 0.84
C LEU A 5 22.94 -3.72 1.74
N GLY A 6 23.53 -4.07 2.88
CA GLY A 6 22.91 -4.98 3.83
C GLY A 6 21.73 -4.29 4.51
N VAL A 7 20.91 -5.10 5.17
CA VAL A 7 19.82 -4.57 6.02
C VAL A 7 20.39 -3.59 7.05
N THR A 8 21.60 -3.85 7.57
CA THR A 8 22.30 -2.99 8.52
C THR A 8 22.64 -1.62 7.93
N GLU A 9 23.27 -1.55 6.75
CA GLU A 9 23.57 -0.27 6.09
C GLU A 9 22.28 0.52 5.77
N LEU A 10 21.22 -0.17 5.35
CA LEU A 10 19.93 0.47 5.06
C LEU A 10 19.31 1.08 6.33
N ILE A 11 19.40 0.39 7.47
CA ILE A 11 18.96 0.93 8.77
C ILE A 11 19.78 2.16 9.16
N ILE A 12 21.10 2.17 8.97
CA ILE A 12 21.94 3.32 9.27
C ILE A 12 21.54 4.53 8.42
N ILE A 13 21.35 4.33 7.11
CA ILE A 13 20.89 5.39 6.21
C ILE A 13 19.51 5.90 6.64
N LEU A 14 18.59 4.99 6.99
CA LEU A 14 17.26 5.35 7.47
C LEU A 14 17.34 6.23 8.71
N VAL A 15 18.18 5.88 9.69
CA VAL A 15 18.38 6.68 10.91
C VAL A 15 18.88 8.09 10.58
N ILE A 16 19.86 8.23 9.69
CA ILE A 16 20.37 9.55 9.27
C ILE A 16 19.25 10.38 8.62
N VAL A 17 18.47 9.78 7.73
CA VAL A 17 17.31 10.43 7.10
C VAL A 17 16.28 10.84 8.17
N LEU A 18 16.01 9.98 9.15
CA LEU A 18 15.09 10.30 10.24
C LEU A 18 15.58 11.43 11.14
N ILE A 19 16.89 11.61 11.32
CA ILE A 19 17.44 12.75 12.06
C ILE A 19 17.23 14.06 11.29
N ILE A 20 17.51 14.06 9.98
CA ILE A 20 17.39 15.26 9.14
C ILE A 20 15.91 15.66 8.95
N PHE A 21 15.05 14.69 8.63
CA PHE A 21 13.65 14.95 8.32
C PHE A 21 12.75 14.88 9.55
N GLY A 22 13.16 14.19 10.61
CA GLY A 22 12.36 13.88 11.79
C GLY A 22 11.50 12.62 11.63
N ALA A 23 11.40 11.82 12.70
CA ALA A 23 10.61 10.57 12.74
C ALA A 23 9.13 10.74 12.37
N GLY A 24 8.56 11.93 12.58
CA GLY A 24 7.17 12.23 12.25
C GLY A 24 6.91 12.59 10.77
N LYS A 25 7.92 13.01 10.00
CA LYS A 25 7.70 13.44 8.60
C LYS A 25 7.50 12.27 7.64
N LEU A 26 8.26 11.19 7.80
CA LEU A 26 8.12 9.98 6.99
C LEU A 26 6.69 9.40 7.02
N PRO A 27 6.07 9.11 8.19
CA PRO A 27 4.71 8.57 8.25
C PRO A 27 3.67 9.56 7.74
N LYS A 28 3.88 10.87 7.92
CA LYS A 28 2.96 11.90 7.40
C LYS A 28 2.93 11.90 5.87
N ILE A 29 4.10 11.85 5.23
CA ILE A 29 4.23 11.79 3.77
C ILE A 29 3.70 10.46 3.24
N ALA A 30 4.04 9.35 3.89
CA ALA A 30 3.54 8.02 3.52
C ALA A 30 2.01 7.94 3.61
N LYS A 31 1.39 8.56 4.61
CA LYS A 31 -0.07 8.63 4.73
C LYS A 31 -0.69 9.39 3.56
N SER A 32 -0.18 10.58 3.22
CA SER A 32 -0.70 11.37 2.09
C SER A 32 -0.50 10.67 0.74
N ILE A 33 0.67 10.05 0.51
CA ILE A 33 0.92 9.25 -0.69
C ILE A 33 0.00 8.02 -0.73
N GLY A 34 -0.16 7.33 0.40
CA GLY A 34 -1.02 6.14 0.50
C GLY A 34 -2.49 6.44 0.24
N GLU A 35 -3.00 7.57 0.74
CA GLU A 35 -4.34 8.06 0.43
C GLU A 35 -4.49 8.37 -1.06
N GLY A 36 -3.50 9.04 -1.67
CA GLY A 36 -3.50 9.31 -3.12
C GLY A 36 -3.47 8.04 -3.97
N ILE A 37 -2.63 7.06 -3.63
CA ILE A 37 -2.57 5.76 -4.33
C ILE A 37 -3.89 5.00 -4.16
N LYS A 38 -4.50 5.06 -2.97
CA LYS A 38 -5.78 4.38 -2.69
C LYS A 38 -6.91 4.95 -3.55
N GLU A 39 -7.05 6.28 -3.60
CA GLU A 39 -8.05 6.94 -4.46
C GLU A 39 -7.75 6.72 -5.95
N PHE A 40 -6.48 6.76 -6.36
CA PHE A 40 -6.07 6.45 -7.73
C PHE A 40 -6.48 5.02 -8.12
N LYS A 41 -6.17 4.03 -7.28
CA LYS A 41 -6.55 2.63 -7.51
C LYS A 41 -8.07 2.46 -7.58
N LYS A 42 -8.81 3.16 -6.72
CA LYS A 42 -10.29 3.13 -6.72
C LYS A 42 -10.86 3.72 -8.00
N ALA A 43 -10.36 4.88 -8.44
CA ALA A 43 -10.80 5.54 -9.67
C ALA A 43 -10.47 4.71 -10.91
N THR A 44 -9.29 4.08 -10.96
CA THR A 44 -8.91 3.15 -12.04
C THR A 44 -9.82 1.92 -12.05
N LYS A 45 -10.06 1.30 -10.88
CA LYS A 45 -10.96 0.15 -10.77
C LYS A 45 -12.40 0.50 -11.17
N GLU A 46 -12.89 1.70 -10.83
CA GLU A 46 -14.23 2.14 -11.23
C GLU A 46 -14.33 2.41 -12.74
N LYS A 47 -13.25 2.91 -13.37
CA LYS A 47 -13.17 3.04 -14.83
C LYS A 47 -13.15 1.68 -15.53
N GLU A 48 -12.39 0.71 -15.02
CA GLU A 48 -12.39 -0.67 -15.53
C GLU A 48 -13.74 -1.35 -15.31
N SER A 49 -14.36 -1.17 -14.14
CA SER A 49 -15.67 -1.75 -13.78
C SER A 49 -16.87 -1.09 -14.50
N LYS A 50 -16.69 0.09 -15.11
CA LYS A 50 -17.69 0.68 -16.03
C LYS A 50 -17.62 0.09 -17.44
N GLY A 51 -16.60 -0.71 -17.74
CA GLY A 51 -16.50 -1.54 -18.95
C GLY A 51 -16.96 -2.99 -18.77
N GLU A 52 -16.95 -3.53 -17.54
CA GLU A 52 -17.30 -4.92 -17.27
C GLU A 52 -18.22 -5.05 -16.05
N THR A 53 -19.41 -5.60 -16.29
CA THR A 53 -20.42 -5.97 -15.31
C THR A 53 -19.82 -6.63 -14.06
N LYS A 54 -19.87 -5.92 -12.94
CA LYS A 54 -20.32 -6.39 -11.62
C LYS A 54 -20.15 -7.90 -11.37
N GLU A 55 -18.94 -8.33 -11.03
CA GLU A 55 -18.73 -9.59 -10.29
C GLU A 55 -17.94 -9.34 -8.99
N GLU A 56 -18.17 -10.24 -8.02
CA GLU A 56 -17.67 -10.26 -6.64
C GLU A 56 -18.49 -9.52 -5.55
N LYS A 57 -19.75 -9.92 -5.43
CA LYS A 57 -20.30 -10.29 -4.11
C LYS A 57 -20.46 -11.82 -4.07
N LYS A 58 -19.47 -12.55 -3.57
CA LYS A 58 -19.68 -13.93 -3.10
C LYS A 58 -18.69 -14.27 -1.98
N LYS A 59 -19.13 -14.00 -0.74
CA LYS A 59 -18.70 -14.69 0.47
C LYS A 59 -20.00 -15.31 1.01
N GLU A 60 -20.31 -16.53 0.56
CA GLU A 60 -20.25 -17.74 1.40
C GLU A 60 -21.21 -17.69 2.59
N GLU A 61 -22.45 -18.14 2.35
CA GLU A 61 -23.23 -18.93 3.30
C GLU A 61 -23.94 -20.02 2.47
N PRO A 62 -23.69 -21.32 2.69
CA PRO A 62 -24.44 -22.39 2.03
C PRO A 62 -25.75 -22.67 2.78
N PRO A 63 -26.93 -22.47 2.16
CA PRO A 63 -28.14 -23.09 2.65
C PRO A 63 -28.19 -24.52 2.13
N LYS A 64 -28.48 -25.48 3.01
CA LYS A 64 -29.14 -26.75 2.69
C LYS A 64 -29.50 -27.47 3.99
N ASP A 65 -30.67 -27.11 4.52
CA ASP A 65 -31.53 -28.02 5.24
C ASP A 65 -32.01 -29.12 4.26
N LEU A 66 -31.82 -30.38 4.63
CA LEU A 66 -32.51 -31.56 4.12
C LEU A 66 -32.82 -32.48 5.29
#